data_AF-A0A2G1W7G7-F1
#
_entry.id   AF-A0A2G1W7G7-F1
#
_cell.length_a   1.000
_cell.length_b   1.000
_cell.length_c   1.000
_cell.angle_alpha   90.00
_cell.angle_beta   90.00
_cell.angle_gamma   90.00
#
_symmetry.space_group_name_H-M   'P 1'
#
loop_
_entity.id
_entity.type
_entity.pdbx_description
1 polymer ?
#
loop_
_entity_poly.entity_id
_entity_poly.type
_entity_poly.pdbx_seq_one_letter_code
_entity_poly.pdbx_strand_id
1 'polypeptide(L)'
;MKDTLMPNSTTTIYSDYDEFSKLIDSISVDDFDSQRRFYGPNNHKFGKLEIGNESLCHKDRAELSLCGTKKERSINKWLRNRTSSLDFGVQITDKHGKTHPIHVNSNDNVLNFFEDLRFGRRTWLKKMTNPKFAAHRSSQATFFFAGSSRPNDPETLVMIDIDCKSFGTLEGAMAFAQFLKKHFFPSLYIEVSTNGNGAHGFFVLEKCGLGADCINDLLLHRLQAWLRQVLNENDFDVENVEIKGTLPVIEWGESKYEVLDYRAGMLAKLPRIPTPEDEAALRETTLVSVDDLRSLPVVGERHEPKQSRPKQSSGLIASESITGKHIVEEELREIDGHYRAVAESLLDSHLLETSGRTKVTVEDVAIWLMLIKFFTENMNRDGSLPVERWREMWRALFQAGDINRSFCCQRFGIVRDYLSSLGLIAWEDESYRLGYINENGEYRKGKACKWKASDELMAMLQLPEICEAEEGEKERTSFIRTNLLNFFKSLTRHPQSETIKPVLVDPEASLRINPDEIARFITPFEEFMRLAA
;
A
#
# COMPACT_ATOMS: atom_id res chain seq x y z
N MET A 1 -47.69 -22.76 -26.29
CA MET A 1 -46.76 -22.74 -25.14
C MET A 1 -45.57 -23.62 -25.49
N LYS A 2 -44.48 -23.00 -25.92
CA LYS A 2 -43.19 -23.65 -26.21
C LYS A 2 -42.15 -22.85 -25.43
N ASP A 3 -41.49 -23.51 -24.51
CA ASP A 3 -40.41 -22.95 -23.69
C ASP A 3 -39.12 -22.88 -24.51
N THR A 4 -38.52 -21.70 -24.54
CA THR A 4 -37.24 -21.44 -25.17
C THR A 4 -36.18 -21.37 -24.08
N LEU A 5 -35.33 -22.40 -23.99
CA LEU A 5 -34.13 -22.42 -23.18
C LEU A 5 -33.04 -21.58 -23.85
N MET A 6 -32.46 -20.64 -23.12
CA MET A 6 -31.26 -19.88 -23.54
C MET A 6 -30.00 -20.75 -23.37
N PRO A 7 -29.03 -20.70 -24.30
CA PRO A 7 -27.80 -21.48 -24.20
C PRO A 7 -26.79 -20.84 -23.24
N ASN A 8 -26.07 -21.69 -22.51
CA ASN A 8 -24.97 -21.32 -21.62
C ASN A 8 -23.77 -20.74 -22.41
N SER A 9 -23.17 -19.68 -21.86
CA SER A 9 -21.97 -19.03 -22.39
C SER A 9 -20.75 -19.95 -22.31
N THR A 10 -20.22 -20.36 -23.46
CA THR A 10 -18.93 -21.04 -23.58
C THR A 10 -17.81 -20.00 -23.53
N THR A 11 -16.90 -20.12 -22.55
CA THR A 11 -15.63 -19.39 -22.51
C THR A 11 -14.71 -19.92 -23.62
N THR A 12 -14.46 -19.10 -24.64
CA THR A 12 -13.50 -19.41 -25.71
C THR A 12 -12.08 -19.20 -25.19
N ILE A 13 -11.25 -20.23 -25.23
CA ILE A 13 -9.81 -20.15 -24.90
C ILE A 13 -9.06 -20.18 -26.24
N TYR A 14 -8.36 -19.09 -26.58
CA TYR A 14 -7.55 -19.01 -27.81
C TYR A 14 -6.28 -19.85 -27.67
N SER A 15 -5.99 -20.70 -28.66
CA SER A 15 -4.89 -21.68 -28.59
C SER A 15 -3.61 -21.26 -29.30
N ASP A 16 -3.61 -20.15 -30.05
CA ASP A 16 -2.49 -19.71 -30.89
C ASP A 16 -2.47 -18.17 -31.10
N TYR A 17 -1.26 -17.61 -31.24
CA TYR A 17 -0.97 -16.20 -31.50
C TYR A 17 -1.52 -15.70 -32.86
N ASP A 18 -1.65 -16.59 -33.85
CA ASP A 18 -2.22 -16.24 -35.17
C ASP A 18 -3.73 -15.90 -35.11
N GLU A 19 -4.48 -16.48 -34.17
CA GLU A 19 -5.87 -16.11 -33.92
C GLU A 19 -5.96 -14.75 -33.21
N PHE A 20 -4.96 -14.44 -32.37
CA PHE A 20 -4.85 -13.18 -31.65
C PHE A 20 -4.54 -12.00 -32.58
N SER A 21 -3.61 -12.15 -33.55
CA SER A 21 -3.36 -11.09 -34.54
C SER A 21 -4.61 -10.74 -35.35
N LYS A 22 -5.44 -11.73 -35.69
CA LYS A 22 -6.73 -11.49 -36.38
C LYS A 22 -7.74 -10.76 -35.50
N LEU A 23 -7.77 -11.04 -34.20
CA LEU A 23 -8.63 -10.33 -33.24
C LEU A 23 -8.23 -8.85 -33.17
N ILE A 24 -6.93 -8.56 -33.02
CA ILE A 24 -6.41 -7.18 -32.96
C ILE A 24 -6.70 -6.41 -34.25
N ASP A 25 -6.51 -7.04 -35.41
CA ASP A 25 -6.81 -6.42 -36.71
C ASP A 25 -8.32 -6.23 -36.95
N SER A 26 -9.17 -7.03 -36.29
CA SER A 26 -10.64 -6.94 -36.39
C SER A 26 -11.27 -5.89 -35.47
N ILE A 27 -10.55 -5.45 -34.42
CA ILE A 27 -10.99 -4.35 -33.54
C ILE A 27 -10.65 -3.02 -34.25
N SER A 28 -11.36 -2.73 -35.33
CA SER A 28 -11.35 -1.40 -35.93
C SER A 28 -12.21 -0.47 -35.06
N VAL A 29 -11.62 0.65 -34.63
CA VAL A 29 -12.22 1.61 -33.69
C VAL A 29 -13.32 2.48 -34.34
N ASP A 30 -13.62 2.25 -35.62
CA ASP A 30 -14.61 3.04 -36.37
C ASP A 30 -16.08 2.70 -36.05
N ASP A 31 -16.37 1.63 -35.30
CA ASP A 31 -17.74 1.16 -35.07
C ASP A 31 -18.41 1.64 -33.76
N PHE A 32 -17.69 2.36 -32.90
CA PHE A 32 -18.20 2.78 -31.58
C PHE A 32 -19.07 4.05 -31.57
N ASP A 33 -19.25 4.73 -32.72
CA ASP A 33 -19.91 6.04 -32.78
C ASP A 33 -21.43 5.99 -33.10
N SER A 34 -22.02 4.80 -33.25
CA SER A 34 -23.40 4.66 -33.77
C SER A 34 -24.51 4.39 -32.74
N GLN A 35 -24.20 4.22 -31.45
CA GLN A 35 -25.23 3.95 -30.42
C GLN A 35 -25.04 4.72 -29.12
N ARG A 36 -25.45 6.00 -29.09
CA ARG A 36 -25.92 6.70 -27.87
C ARG A 36 -26.70 7.96 -28.27
N ARG A 37 -28.04 7.86 -28.31
CA ARG A 37 -28.96 9.01 -28.29
C ARG A 37 -29.65 9.05 -26.91
N PHE A 38 -29.84 10.26 -26.36
CA PHE A 38 -30.39 10.62 -25.03
C PHE A 38 -29.38 10.41 -23.89
N TYR A 39 -28.60 11.40 -23.43
CA TYR A 39 -28.95 12.68 -22.79
C TYR A 39 -27.86 13.74 -23.07
N GLY A 40 -28.23 15.03 -23.09
CA GLY A 40 -27.35 16.15 -23.48
C GLY A 40 -26.14 16.40 -22.57
N PRO A 41 -25.06 17.04 -23.09
CA PRO A 41 -23.75 17.05 -22.45
C PRO A 41 -23.53 18.28 -21.55
N ASN A 42 -22.98 18.06 -20.36
CA ASN A 42 -22.10 19.03 -19.72
C ASN A 42 -20.70 18.85 -20.32
N ASN A 43 -20.41 19.65 -21.34
CA ASN A 43 -19.10 19.73 -21.98
C ASN A 43 -18.08 20.35 -21.01
N HIS A 44 -17.37 19.54 -20.24
CA HIS A 44 -16.02 19.90 -19.81
C HIS A 44 -15.06 19.56 -20.95
N LYS A 45 -14.92 20.51 -21.88
CA LYS A 45 -13.76 20.55 -22.77
C LYS A 45 -12.52 20.68 -21.89
N PHE A 46 -11.63 19.69 -21.91
CA PHE A 46 -10.22 19.95 -21.67
C PHE A 46 -9.79 20.93 -22.75
N GLY A 47 -9.69 22.21 -22.38
CA GLY A 47 -9.02 23.19 -23.22
C GLY A 47 -7.61 22.67 -23.48
N LYS A 48 -7.19 22.71 -24.75
CA LYS A 48 -5.77 22.92 -25.05
C LYS A 48 -5.28 24.02 -24.11
N LEU A 49 -4.41 23.68 -23.17
CA LEU A 49 -3.60 24.68 -22.48
C LEU A 49 -2.68 25.29 -23.53
N GLU A 50 -3.15 26.33 -24.21
CA GLU A 50 -2.27 27.37 -24.73
C GLU A 50 -1.83 28.19 -23.52
N ILE A 51 -0.69 27.81 -22.93
CA ILE A 51 0.01 28.65 -21.96
C ILE A 51 0.65 29.77 -22.76
N GLY A 52 -0.07 30.89 -22.86
CA GLY A 52 0.52 32.19 -23.12
C GLY A 52 1.26 32.65 -21.87
N ASN A 53 2.55 32.35 -21.80
CA ASN A 53 3.53 33.11 -21.03
C ASN A 53 4.90 32.86 -21.65
N GLU A 54 5.49 33.94 -22.18
CA GLU A 54 6.88 34.01 -22.56
C GLU A 54 7.76 33.71 -21.33
N SER A 55 8.20 32.45 -21.22
CA SER A 55 9.19 32.00 -20.25
C SER A 55 10.02 30.92 -20.91
N LEU A 56 11.32 31.07 -20.78
CA LEU A 56 12.38 30.39 -21.52
C LEU A 56 12.19 28.87 -21.71
N CYS A 57 12.66 28.42 -22.87
CA CYS A 57 13.25 27.09 -23.12
C CYS A 57 12.28 25.91 -23.37
N HIS A 58 11.61 25.91 -24.54
CA HIS A 58 11.25 24.66 -25.24
C HIS A 58 12.13 24.36 -26.47
N LYS A 59 12.86 25.35 -26.99
CA LYS A 59 13.76 25.15 -28.14
C LYS A 59 15.10 24.50 -27.78
N ASP A 60 15.56 24.59 -26.54
CA ASP A 60 16.85 23.97 -26.14
C ASP A 60 16.69 22.50 -25.69
N ARG A 61 15.45 21.98 -25.60
CA ARG A 61 15.20 20.59 -25.18
C ARG A 61 15.46 19.56 -26.30
N ALA A 62 15.44 20.00 -27.56
CA ALA A 62 15.86 19.18 -28.70
C ALA A 62 17.39 19.07 -28.83
N GLU A 63 18.14 20.06 -28.34
CA GLU A 63 19.61 20.07 -28.47
C GLU A 63 20.33 19.40 -27.28
N LEU A 64 19.77 19.43 -26.07
CA LEU A 64 20.38 18.76 -24.90
C LEU A 64 20.10 17.25 -24.83
N SER A 65 19.10 16.74 -25.55
CA SER A 65 18.84 15.29 -25.68
C SER A 65 19.65 14.62 -26.80
N LEU A 66 20.48 15.37 -27.53
CA LEU A 66 21.42 14.87 -28.54
C LEU A 66 22.80 14.56 -27.96
N CYS A 67 22.92 14.31 -26.65
CA CYS A 67 24.07 13.58 -26.12
C CYS A 67 23.96 12.14 -26.66
N GLY A 68 24.52 11.91 -27.84
CA GLY A 68 24.33 10.73 -28.68
C GLY A 68 24.35 9.44 -27.87
N THR A 69 23.17 8.98 -27.46
CA THR A 69 22.98 7.66 -26.90
C THR A 69 23.30 6.70 -28.03
N LYS A 70 24.52 6.17 -28.04
CA LYS A 70 24.96 5.14 -28.99
C LYS A 70 23.83 4.13 -29.09
N LYS A 71 23.17 4.04 -30.26
CA LYS A 71 22.03 3.13 -30.49
C LYS A 71 22.33 1.80 -29.80
N GLU A 72 21.55 1.49 -28.76
CA GLU A 72 21.81 0.32 -27.94
C GLU A 72 21.64 -0.91 -28.82
N ARG A 73 22.78 -1.52 -29.16
CA ARG A 73 22.89 -2.51 -30.25
C ARG A 73 21.96 -3.73 -30.11
N SER A 74 21.46 -4.03 -28.92
CA SER A 74 20.51 -5.13 -28.71
C SER A 74 19.45 -4.79 -27.68
N ILE A 75 18.26 -5.36 -27.84
CA ILE A 75 17.13 -5.17 -26.93
C ILE A 75 17.45 -5.62 -25.51
N ASN A 76 18.23 -6.69 -25.35
CA ASN A 76 18.66 -7.16 -24.03
C ASN A 76 19.57 -6.16 -23.31
N LYS A 77 20.30 -5.31 -24.04
CA LYS A 77 21.07 -4.22 -23.45
C LYS A 77 20.13 -3.08 -23.06
N TRP A 78 19.19 -2.75 -23.94
CA TRP A 78 18.17 -1.72 -23.70
C TRP A 78 17.32 -2.01 -22.45
N LEU A 79 16.86 -3.26 -22.29
CA LEU A 79 16.12 -3.71 -21.11
C LEU A 79 16.99 -3.66 -19.84
N ARG A 80 18.25 -4.12 -19.90
CA ARG A 80 19.14 -4.11 -18.72
C ARG A 80 19.48 -2.72 -18.21
N ASN A 81 19.51 -1.73 -19.10
CA ASN A 81 19.77 -0.35 -18.72
C ASN A 81 18.57 0.33 -18.06
N ARG A 82 17.39 -0.29 -18.11
CA ARG A 82 16.12 0.23 -17.57
C ARG A 82 15.51 -0.66 -16.49
N THR A 83 16.22 -1.71 -16.09
CA THR A 83 15.78 -2.67 -15.07
C THR A 83 16.86 -2.84 -14.00
N SER A 84 16.46 -3.31 -12.82
CA SER A 84 17.37 -3.48 -11.69
C SER A 84 18.51 -4.44 -12.03
N SER A 85 19.72 -4.00 -11.71
CA SER A 85 20.90 -4.88 -11.74
C SER A 85 21.05 -5.74 -10.48
N LEU A 86 20.33 -5.38 -9.41
CA LEU A 86 20.44 -6.02 -8.11
C LEU A 86 19.56 -7.25 -8.02
N ASP A 87 18.41 -7.22 -8.70
CA ASP A 87 17.47 -8.31 -8.61
C ASP A 87 16.56 -8.41 -9.84
N PHE A 88 16.06 -9.62 -10.07
CA PHE A 88 15.08 -9.97 -11.07
C PHE A 88 14.27 -11.15 -10.56
N GLY A 89 13.08 -11.36 -11.11
CA GLY A 89 12.21 -12.46 -10.69
C GLY A 89 12.19 -13.64 -11.66
N VAL A 90 11.80 -14.79 -11.14
CA VAL A 90 11.49 -15.99 -11.91
C VAL A 90 10.12 -16.53 -11.49
N GLN A 91 9.36 -17.07 -12.44
CA GLN A 91 8.11 -17.77 -12.11
C GLN A 91 8.46 -19.12 -11.49
N ILE A 92 7.88 -19.40 -10.33
CA ILE A 92 7.91 -20.73 -9.72
C ILE A 92 6.50 -21.27 -9.59
N THR A 93 6.38 -22.59 -9.60
CA THR A 93 5.16 -23.32 -9.29
C THR A 93 5.28 -23.86 -7.89
N ASP A 94 4.33 -23.53 -7.01
CA ASP A 94 4.32 -24.07 -5.66
C ASP A 94 3.86 -25.54 -5.62
N LYS A 95 3.86 -26.12 -4.41
CA LYS A 95 3.41 -27.49 -4.16
C LYS A 95 1.92 -27.73 -4.49
N HIS A 96 1.14 -26.68 -4.69
CA HIS A 96 -0.29 -26.72 -5.04
C HIS A 96 -0.53 -26.46 -6.54
N GLY A 97 0.53 -26.33 -7.34
CA GLY A 97 0.42 -26.02 -8.76
C GLY A 97 0.17 -24.54 -9.06
N LYS A 98 0.12 -23.66 -8.05
CA LYS A 98 -0.07 -22.23 -8.25
C LYS A 98 1.25 -21.59 -8.62
N THR A 99 1.24 -20.85 -9.73
CA THR A 99 2.42 -20.12 -10.17
C THR A 99 2.46 -18.72 -9.57
N HIS A 100 3.65 -18.27 -9.16
CA HIS A 100 3.87 -16.91 -8.68
C HIS A 100 5.31 -16.45 -8.94
N PRO A 101 5.55 -15.14 -9.09
CA PRO A 101 6.90 -14.60 -9.21
C PRO A 101 7.62 -14.65 -7.86
N ILE A 102 8.90 -15.00 -7.87
CA ILE A 102 9.80 -14.81 -6.73
C ILE A 102 11.05 -14.05 -7.15
N HIS A 103 11.58 -13.24 -6.24
CA HIS A 103 12.88 -12.60 -6.36
C HIS A 103 14.00 -13.65 -6.39
N VAL A 104 14.96 -13.51 -7.30
CA VAL A 104 16.07 -14.47 -7.43
C VAL A 104 17.21 -14.14 -6.46
N ASN A 105 17.43 -12.86 -6.18
CA ASN A 105 18.28 -12.40 -5.10
C ASN A 105 17.37 -11.93 -3.95
N SER A 106 17.34 -12.69 -2.86
CA SER A 106 16.61 -12.27 -1.66
C SER A 106 17.23 -10.99 -1.06
N ASN A 107 16.50 -10.32 -0.16
CA ASN A 107 17.03 -9.16 0.54
C ASN A 107 18.36 -9.48 1.25
N ASP A 108 18.44 -10.63 1.92
CA ASP A 108 19.66 -11.09 2.58
C ASP A 108 20.81 -11.31 1.59
N ASN A 109 20.53 -11.83 0.39
CA ASN A 109 21.57 -11.97 -0.65
C ASN A 109 22.12 -10.61 -1.08
N VAL A 110 21.26 -9.59 -1.18
CA VAL A 110 21.67 -8.24 -1.57
C VAL A 110 22.45 -7.56 -0.44
N LEU A 111 22.00 -7.69 0.81
CA LEU A 111 22.70 -7.15 1.98
C LEU A 111 24.08 -7.79 2.14
N ASN A 112 24.16 -9.13 2.11
CA ASN A 112 25.43 -9.86 2.17
C ASN A 112 26.36 -9.49 1.02
N PHE A 113 25.82 -9.24 -0.19
CA PHE A 113 26.62 -8.78 -1.32
C PHE A 113 27.29 -7.43 -1.04
N PHE A 114 26.57 -6.47 -0.47
CA PHE A 114 27.18 -5.18 -0.13
C PHE A 114 28.13 -5.27 1.06
N GLU A 115 27.82 -6.10 2.06
CA GLU A 115 28.73 -6.38 3.17
C GLU A 115 30.05 -7.01 2.70
N ASP A 116 29.98 -8.03 1.83
CA ASP A 116 31.16 -8.62 1.19
C ASP A 116 32.00 -7.56 0.47
N LEU A 117 31.37 -6.68 -0.30
CA LEU A 117 32.05 -5.57 -0.99
C LEU A 117 32.70 -4.59 -0.01
N ARG A 118 32.05 -4.29 1.12
CA ARG A 118 32.61 -3.46 2.20
C ARG A 118 33.90 -4.05 2.76
N PHE A 119 33.95 -5.38 2.90
CA PHE A 119 35.15 -6.11 3.34
C PHE A 119 36.15 -6.42 2.20
N GLY A 120 35.96 -5.86 1.01
CA GLY A 120 36.86 -6.08 -0.13
C GLY A 120 36.81 -7.50 -0.72
N ARG A 121 35.79 -8.29 -0.38
CA ARG A 121 35.59 -9.64 -0.90
C ARG A 121 34.99 -9.60 -2.31
N ARG A 122 35.43 -10.52 -3.17
CA ARG A 122 34.86 -10.67 -4.52
C ARG A 122 33.54 -11.43 -4.42
N THR A 123 32.42 -10.73 -4.59
CA THR A 123 31.06 -11.29 -4.51
C THR A 123 30.18 -10.80 -5.66
N TRP A 124 29.20 -11.60 -6.06
CA TRP A 124 28.46 -11.41 -7.31
C TRP A 124 27.00 -11.83 -7.10
N LEU A 125 26.06 -10.92 -7.37
CA LEU A 125 24.64 -11.26 -7.44
C LEU A 125 24.30 -12.03 -8.71
N LYS A 126 23.23 -12.84 -8.68
CA LYS A 126 22.71 -13.48 -9.89
C LYS A 126 22.16 -12.39 -10.81
N LYS A 127 22.45 -12.52 -12.11
CA LYS A 127 22.06 -11.54 -13.14
C LYS A 127 21.09 -12.12 -14.16
N MET A 128 20.34 -11.23 -14.80
CA MET A 128 19.61 -11.53 -16.03
C MET A 128 20.60 -11.65 -17.20
N THR A 129 20.75 -12.85 -17.76
CA THR A 129 21.71 -13.16 -18.83
C THR A 129 21.02 -13.20 -20.20
N ASN A 130 21.79 -13.14 -21.31
CA ASN A 130 21.23 -13.27 -22.66
C ASN A 130 20.45 -14.59 -22.86
N PRO A 131 20.93 -15.75 -22.38
CA PRO A 131 20.14 -16.98 -22.44
C PRO A 131 18.79 -16.89 -21.70
N LYS A 132 18.72 -16.21 -20.55
CA LYS A 132 17.44 -16.01 -19.83
C LYS A 132 16.47 -15.12 -20.60
N PHE A 133 16.96 -14.03 -21.21
CA PHE A 133 16.14 -13.23 -22.13
C PHE A 133 15.67 -14.06 -23.33
N ALA A 134 16.51 -14.93 -23.90
CA ALA A 134 16.09 -15.81 -24.98
C ALA A 134 15.00 -16.80 -24.54
N ALA A 135 15.20 -17.48 -23.41
CA ALA A 135 14.20 -18.38 -22.82
C ALA A 135 12.89 -17.66 -22.43
N HIS A 136 12.99 -16.39 -22.05
CA HIS A 136 11.82 -15.54 -21.85
C HIS A 136 11.06 -15.34 -23.16
N ARG A 137 11.73 -14.85 -24.21
CA ARG A 137 11.07 -14.52 -25.47
C ARG A 137 10.47 -15.75 -26.16
N SER A 138 11.12 -16.91 -26.03
CA SER A 138 10.62 -18.19 -26.56
C SER A 138 9.58 -18.89 -25.67
N SER A 139 9.08 -18.22 -24.62
CA SER A 139 8.12 -18.77 -23.66
C SER A 139 8.55 -20.05 -22.94
N GLN A 140 9.84 -20.39 -22.97
CA GLN A 140 10.40 -21.53 -22.22
C GLN A 140 10.45 -21.28 -20.71
N ALA A 141 10.57 -20.01 -20.31
CA ALA A 141 10.53 -19.59 -18.92
C ALA A 141 9.90 -18.19 -18.81
N THR A 142 9.31 -17.86 -17.65
CA THR A 142 8.82 -16.50 -17.38
C THR A 142 9.73 -15.82 -16.38
N PHE A 143 10.21 -14.65 -16.76
CA PHE A 143 11.11 -13.83 -15.97
C PHE A 143 10.45 -12.48 -15.71
N PHE A 144 10.82 -11.89 -14.59
CA PHE A 144 10.30 -10.62 -14.11
C PHE A 144 11.45 -9.67 -13.85
N PHE A 145 11.17 -8.38 -13.82
CA PHE A 145 12.12 -7.32 -13.50
C PHE A 145 11.58 -6.44 -12.36
N ALA A 146 12.49 -5.85 -11.60
CA ALA A 146 12.22 -4.64 -10.83
C ALA A 146 12.80 -3.43 -11.58
N GLY A 147 12.32 -2.23 -11.32
CA GLY A 147 12.81 -1.00 -11.96
C GLY A 147 14.27 -0.68 -11.62
N SER A 148 14.96 0.12 -12.43
CA SER A 148 16.34 0.51 -12.11
C SER A 148 16.39 1.56 -11.00
N SER A 149 16.95 1.18 -9.85
CA SER A 149 17.17 2.08 -8.70
C SER A 149 18.48 2.86 -8.74
N ARG A 150 19.34 2.65 -9.74
CA ARG A 150 20.63 3.33 -9.80
C ARG A 150 20.44 4.82 -10.09
N PRO A 151 21.02 5.74 -9.30
CA PRO A 151 20.91 7.18 -9.55
C PRO A 151 21.42 7.60 -10.93
N ASN A 152 22.45 6.91 -11.44
CA ASN A 152 23.08 7.22 -12.73
C ASN A 152 22.35 6.64 -13.94
N ASP A 153 21.39 5.74 -13.73
CA ASP A 153 20.53 5.30 -14.82
C ASP A 153 19.43 6.37 -14.93
N PRO A 154 19.32 7.13 -16.02
CA PRO A 154 18.34 8.22 -16.10
C PRO A 154 16.90 7.72 -16.26
N GLU A 155 16.73 6.44 -16.62
CA GLU A 155 15.46 5.86 -17.03
C GLU A 155 15.18 4.54 -16.31
N THR A 156 13.90 4.17 -16.22
CA THR A 156 13.45 2.86 -15.76
C THR A 156 12.24 2.41 -16.56
N LEU A 157 12.10 1.10 -16.77
CA LEU A 157 10.92 0.50 -17.38
C LEU A 157 9.83 0.37 -16.31
N VAL A 158 8.58 0.67 -16.68
CA VAL A 158 7.40 0.52 -15.81
C VAL A 158 6.32 -0.23 -16.56
N MET A 159 5.55 -1.05 -15.84
CA MET A 159 4.45 -1.84 -16.41
C MET A 159 3.12 -1.42 -15.79
N ILE A 160 2.11 -1.19 -16.63
CA ILE A 160 0.70 -1.08 -16.27
C ILE A 160 0.09 -2.47 -16.43
N ASP A 161 -0.26 -3.11 -15.32
CA ASP A 161 -0.89 -4.42 -15.27
C ASP A 161 -2.41 -4.25 -15.22
N ILE A 162 -3.11 -4.70 -16.26
CA ILE A 162 -4.56 -4.60 -16.41
C ILE A 162 -5.13 -5.99 -16.20
N ASP A 163 -5.69 -6.21 -15.01
CA ASP A 163 -6.13 -7.52 -14.52
C ASP A 163 -7.61 -7.75 -14.78
N CYS A 164 -7.95 -8.97 -15.25
CA CYS A 164 -9.31 -9.51 -15.37
C CYS A 164 -9.34 -10.96 -14.83
N LYS A 165 -9.03 -11.16 -13.54
CA LYS A 165 -8.89 -12.49 -12.92
C LYS A 165 -10.22 -13.04 -12.44
N SER A 166 -10.98 -12.22 -11.72
CA SER A 166 -12.27 -12.59 -11.10
C SER A 166 -13.45 -12.20 -11.98
N PHE A 167 -13.33 -11.09 -12.70
CA PHE A 167 -14.30 -10.57 -13.67
C PHE A 167 -13.56 -9.70 -14.70
N GLY A 168 -14.27 -9.22 -15.71
CA GLY A 168 -13.66 -8.54 -16.86
C GLY A 168 -13.39 -9.48 -18.03
N THR A 169 -13.05 -8.90 -19.17
CA THR A 169 -12.73 -9.62 -20.41
C THR A 169 -11.38 -9.18 -20.96
N LEU A 170 -10.78 -10.01 -21.81
CA LEU A 170 -9.55 -9.63 -22.53
C LEU A 170 -9.84 -8.43 -23.43
N GLU A 171 -10.99 -8.43 -24.10
CA GLU A 171 -11.45 -7.34 -24.95
C GLU A 171 -11.58 -6.04 -24.16
N GLY A 172 -12.14 -6.09 -22.95
CA GLY A 172 -12.20 -4.95 -22.03
C GLY A 172 -10.82 -4.46 -21.61
N ALA A 173 -9.90 -5.36 -21.26
CA ALA A 173 -8.52 -5.02 -20.90
C ALA A 173 -7.76 -4.37 -22.06
N MET A 174 -7.89 -4.93 -23.27
CA MET A 174 -7.27 -4.38 -24.48
C MET A 174 -7.89 -3.05 -24.88
N ALA A 175 -9.21 -2.89 -24.78
CA ALA A 175 -9.89 -1.62 -25.04
C ALA A 175 -9.40 -0.53 -24.08
N PHE A 176 -9.25 -0.86 -22.80
CA PHE A 176 -8.69 0.08 -21.82
C PHE A 176 -7.22 0.41 -22.12
N ALA A 177 -6.38 -0.57 -22.45
CA ALA A 177 -4.99 -0.34 -22.84
C ALA A 177 -4.87 0.57 -24.08
N GLN A 178 -5.71 0.35 -25.11
CA GLN A 178 -5.74 1.17 -26.31
C GLN A 178 -6.27 2.58 -26.03
N PHE A 179 -7.24 2.72 -25.13
CA PHE A 179 -7.69 4.02 -24.65
C PHE A 179 -6.55 4.79 -23.98
N LEU A 180 -5.80 4.14 -23.08
CA LEU A 180 -4.62 4.73 -22.46
C LEU A 180 -3.60 5.17 -23.51
N LYS A 181 -3.32 4.33 -24.50
CA LYS A 181 -2.41 4.63 -25.61
C LYS A 181 -2.85 5.85 -26.43
N LYS A 182 -4.14 5.93 -26.75
CA LYS A 182 -4.72 7.00 -27.59
C LYS A 182 -4.76 8.34 -26.88
N HIS A 183 -5.02 8.35 -25.56
CA HIS A 183 -5.33 9.59 -24.84
C HIS A 183 -4.21 10.10 -23.95
N PHE A 184 -3.35 9.22 -23.42
CA PHE A 184 -2.43 9.59 -22.34
C PHE A 184 -0.98 9.13 -22.57
N PHE A 185 -0.80 7.96 -23.21
CA PHE A 185 0.51 7.38 -23.46
C PHE A 185 0.71 7.13 -24.96
N PRO A 186 0.97 8.19 -25.76
CA PRO A 186 1.23 8.02 -27.17
C PRO A 186 2.35 7.01 -27.37
N SER A 187 2.17 6.03 -28.26
CA SER A 187 3.09 4.92 -28.52
C SER A 187 3.24 3.84 -27.43
N LEU A 188 2.36 3.79 -26.42
CA LEU A 188 2.38 2.72 -25.41
C LEU A 188 2.49 1.32 -26.05
N TYR A 189 3.53 0.58 -25.66
CA TYR A 189 3.70 -0.82 -26.02
C TYR A 189 2.75 -1.67 -25.19
N ILE A 190 1.95 -2.52 -25.86
CA ILE A 190 0.89 -3.32 -25.23
C ILE A 190 1.09 -4.77 -25.66
N GLU A 191 1.00 -5.71 -24.71
CA GLU A 191 0.90 -7.15 -24.98
C GLU A 191 -0.19 -7.80 -24.11
N VAL A 192 -0.65 -8.99 -24.49
CA VAL A 192 -1.57 -9.79 -23.65
C VAL A 192 -0.83 -10.35 -22.44
N SER A 193 -1.51 -10.37 -21.30
CA SER A 193 -1.01 -10.99 -20.08
C SER A 193 -0.78 -12.50 -20.24
N THR A 194 0.08 -13.09 -19.41
CA THR A 194 0.48 -14.51 -19.54
C THR A 194 -0.67 -15.50 -19.44
N ASN A 195 -1.72 -15.17 -18.69
CA ASN A 195 -2.88 -16.04 -18.50
C ASN A 195 -4.01 -15.72 -19.49
N GLY A 196 -3.76 -14.86 -20.48
CA GLY A 196 -4.68 -14.57 -21.58
C GLY A 196 -5.82 -13.61 -21.27
N ASN A 197 -6.17 -13.35 -20.01
CA ASN A 197 -7.37 -12.58 -19.68
C ASN A 197 -7.15 -11.08 -19.49
N GLY A 198 -5.92 -10.65 -19.19
CA GLY A 198 -5.56 -9.25 -19.00
C GLY A 198 -4.60 -8.72 -20.06
N ALA A 199 -4.16 -7.47 -19.90
CA ALA A 199 -3.19 -6.80 -20.77
C ALA A 199 -2.05 -6.15 -19.96
N HIS A 200 -0.88 -6.02 -20.56
CA HIS A 200 0.24 -5.28 -20.00
C HIS A 200 0.61 -4.12 -20.91
N GLY A 201 0.63 -2.90 -20.36
CA GLY A 201 1.20 -1.72 -21.01
C GLY A 201 2.60 -1.43 -20.47
N PHE A 202 3.56 -1.06 -21.32
CA PHE A 202 4.93 -0.74 -20.91
C PHE A 202 5.31 0.66 -21.35
N PHE A 203 5.87 1.46 -20.45
CA PHE A 203 6.43 2.78 -20.77
C PHE A 203 7.78 2.98 -20.09
N VAL A 204 8.56 3.93 -20.57
CA VAL A 204 9.84 4.33 -19.95
C VAL A 204 9.60 5.55 -19.09
N LEU A 205 10.06 5.52 -17.84
CA LEU A 205 10.04 6.66 -16.93
C LEU A 205 11.42 7.31 -16.87
N GLU A 206 11.51 8.58 -17.24
CA GLU A 206 12.67 9.44 -16.97
C GLU A 206 12.66 9.89 -15.51
N LYS A 207 13.70 9.54 -14.77
CA LYS A 207 13.80 9.68 -13.31
C LYS A 207 14.25 11.06 -12.84
N CYS A 208 14.86 11.86 -13.73
CA CYS A 208 15.41 13.18 -13.42
C CYS A 208 16.30 13.22 -12.16
N GLY A 209 17.08 12.16 -11.91
CA GLY A 209 17.96 12.03 -10.74
C GLY A 209 17.26 11.76 -9.40
N LEU A 210 15.93 11.57 -9.38
CA LEU A 210 15.21 11.27 -8.15
C LEU A 210 15.52 9.85 -7.65
N GLY A 211 15.50 9.71 -6.32
CA GLY A 211 15.69 8.44 -5.62
C GLY A 211 14.49 7.50 -5.79
N ALA A 212 14.73 6.21 -5.54
CA ALA A 212 13.74 5.14 -5.69
C ALA A 212 12.48 5.38 -4.84
N ASP A 213 12.60 5.86 -3.59
CA ASP A 213 11.45 6.13 -2.73
C ASP A 213 10.50 7.17 -3.33
N CYS A 214 11.03 8.29 -3.80
CA CYS A 214 10.23 9.35 -4.39
C CYS A 214 9.55 8.89 -5.69
N ILE A 215 10.27 8.12 -6.52
CA ILE A 215 9.72 7.57 -7.76
C ILE A 215 8.61 6.56 -7.46
N ASN A 216 8.83 5.64 -6.52
CA ASN A 216 7.84 4.65 -6.13
C ASN A 216 6.58 5.34 -5.55
N ASP A 217 6.74 6.41 -4.79
CA ASP A 217 5.64 7.21 -4.26
C ASP A 217 4.78 7.81 -5.40
N LEU A 218 5.41 8.43 -6.40
CA LEU A 218 4.72 8.94 -7.59
C LEU A 218 4.03 7.83 -8.39
N LEU A 219 4.70 6.69 -8.59
CA LEU A 219 4.12 5.57 -9.33
C LEU A 219 2.89 4.99 -8.63
N LEU A 220 2.97 4.74 -7.33
CA LEU A 220 1.94 4.02 -6.58
C LEU A 220 0.81 4.92 -6.07
N HIS A 221 1.13 6.13 -5.62
CA HIS A 221 0.13 7.02 -5.00
C HIS A 221 -0.40 8.07 -5.96
N ARG A 222 0.31 8.38 -7.04
CA ARG A 222 -0.15 9.35 -8.04
C ARG A 222 -0.62 8.69 -9.33
N LEU A 223 0.24 7.97 -10.02
CA LEU A 223 -0.09 7.36 -11.31
C LEU A 223 -1.14 6.25 -11.18
N GLN A 224 -0.94 5.28 -10.29
CA GLN A 224 -1.89 4.17 -10.14
C GLN A 224 -3.27 4.64 -9.65
N ALA A 225 -3.32 5.57 -8.70
CA ALA A 225 -4.56 6.15 -8.21
C ALA A 225 -5.33 6.84 -9.35
N TRP A 226 -4.62 7.61 -10.18
CA TRP A 226 -5.18 8.24 -11.36
C TRP A 226 -5.64 7.24 -12.42
N LEU A 227 -4.87 6.19 -12.72
CA LEU A 227 -5.29 5.13 -13.66
C LEU A 227 -6.58 4.44 -13.21
N ARG A 228 -6.75 4.20 -11.91
CA ARG A 228 -7.99 3.64 -11.35
C ARG A 228 -9.17 4.60 -11.48
N GLN A 229 -8.94 5.91 -11.29
CA GLN A 229 -9.98 6.91 -11.55
C GLN A 229 -10.39 6.89 -13.03
N VAL A 230 -9.42 6.90 -13.95
CA VAL A 230 -9.68 6.85 -15.39
C VAL A 230 -10.46 5.58 -15.76
N LEU A 231 -10.11 4.44 -15.19
CA LEU A 231 -10.84 3.19 -15.38
C LEU A 231 -12.31 3.32 -14.93
N ASN A 232 -12.54 3.84 -13.71
CA ASN A 232 -13.88 4.01 -13.16
C ASN A 232 -14.75 5.01 -13.94
N GLU A 233 -14.16 6.06 -14.52
CA GLU A 233 -14.88 7.08 -15.27
C GLU A 233 -15.34 6.63 -16.67
N ASN A 234 -14.75 5.57 -17.21
CA ASN A 234 -14.99 5.12 -18.59
C ASN A 234 -15.66 3.74 -18.71
N ASP A 235 -15.96 3.09 -17.58
CA ASP A 235 -16.77 1.85 -17.51
C ASP A 235 -16.24 0.71 -18.41
N PHE A 236 -14.92 0.50 -18.43
CA PHE A 236 -14.32 -0.64 -19.12
C PHE A 236 -14.55 -1.93 -18.34
N ASP A 237 -14.74 -3.05 -19.05
CA ASP A 237 -14.92 -4.38 -18.48
C ASP A 237 -13.58 -4.97 -17.99
N VAL A 238 -13.04 -4.38 -16.93
CA VAL A 238 -11.74 -4.65 -16.34
C VAL A 238 -11.88 -4.72 -14.82
N GLU A 239 -11.22 -5.69 -14.17
CA GLU A 239 -11.28 -5.83 -12.71
C GLU A 239 -10.43 -4.78 -11.99
N ASN A 240 -9.19 -4.59 -12.44
CA ASN A 240 -8.29 -3.65 -11.80
C ASN A 240 -7.15 -3.19 -12.72
N VAL A 241 -6.52 -2.10 -12.34
CA VAL A 241 -5.25 -1.64 -12.90
C VAL A 241 -4.23 -1.40 -11.78
N GLU A 242 -3.01 -1.89 -11.98
CA GLU A 242 -1.90 -1.83 -11.03
C GLU A 242 -0.61 -1.41 -11.73
N ILE A 243 0.22 -0.58 -11.09
CA ILE A 243 1.57 -0.29 -11.57
C ILE A 243 2.53 -1.32 -10.99
N LYS A 244 3.36 -1.92 -11.84
CA LYS A 244 4.43 -2.87 -11.47
C LYS A 244 5.78 -2.43 -12.01
N GLY A 245 6.84 -3.08 -11.52
CA GLY A 245 8.22 -2.75 -11.90
C GLY A 245 8.76 -1.58 -11.08
N THR A 246 8.29 -1.39 -9.84
CA THR A 246 8.84 -0.37 -8.93
C THR A 246 10.31 -0.64 -8.62
N LEU A 247 11.03 0.38 -8.18
CA LEU A 247 12.47 0.37 -8.00
C LEU A 247 12.82 -0.20 -6.63
N PRO A 248 13.87 -1.03 -6.50
CA PRO A 248 14.39 -1.38 -5.18
C PRO A 248 14.85 -0.14 -4.41
N VAL A 249 14.53 -0.07 -3.13
CA VAL A 249 14.97 1.00 -2.24
C VAL A 249 16.20 0.52 -1.47
N ILE A 250 17.23 1.36 -1.41
CA ILE A 250 18.46 1.08 -0.67
C ILE A 250 18.69 2.27 0.25
N GLU A 251 18.74 2.00 1.55
CA GLU A 251 19.15 2.98 2.54
C GLU A 251 20.66 2.82 2.75
N TRP A 252 21.43 3.84 2.37
CA TRP A 252 22.89 3.82 2.46
C TRP A 252 23.34 4.40 3.81
N GLY A 253 24.36 3.78 4.40
CA GLY A 253 25.07 4.34 5.55
C GLY A 253 26.17 5.31 5.13
N GLU A 254 27.00 5.70 6.09
CA GLU A 254 28.09 6.66 5.87
C GLU A 254 29.31 6.02 5.19
N SER A 255 29.53 4.72 5.45
CA SER A 255 30.68 4.01 4.90
C SER A 255 30.44 3.52 3.47
N LYS A 256 31.52 3.42 2.68
CA LYS A 256 31.45 2.85 1.33
C LYS A 256 30.88 1.42 1.38
N TYR A 257 29.85 1.16 0.57
CA TYR A 257 29.11 -0.11 0.51
C TYR A 257 28.33 -0.46 1.78
N GLU A 258 28.20 0.45 2.74
CA GLU A 258 27.32 0.24 3.88
C GLU A 258 25.87 0.44 3.46
N VAL A 259 25.10 -0.63 3.54
CA VAL A 259 23.66 -0.63 3.32
C VAL A 259 23.00 -0.90 4.66
N LEU A 260 22.18 0.05 5.11
CA LEU A 260 21.43 -0.04 6.37
C LEU A 260 20.16 -0.88 6.18
N ASP A 261 19.46 -0.67 5.07
CA ASP A 261 18.26 -1.41 4.70
C ASP A 261 18.17 -1.60 3.18
N TYR A 262 17.50 -2.69 2.79
CA TYR A 262 17.18 -3.00 1.41
C TYR A 262 15.74 -3.51 1.29
N ARG A 263 14.96 -2.82 0.45
CA ARG A 263 13.60 -3.24 0.10
C ARG A 263 13.53 -3.54 -1.39
N ALA A 264 13.24 -4.78 -1.74
CA ALA A 264 13.02 -5.17 -3.13
C ALA A 264 11.85 -4.38 -3.75
N GLY A 265 11.98 -4.01 -5.03
CA GLY A 265 10.90 -3.40 -5.78
C GLY A 265 9.91 -4.45 -6.27
N MET A 266 8.62 -4.11 -6.38
CA MET A 266 7.59 -4.97 -6.96
C MET A 266 7.94 -5.41 -8.39
N LEU A 267 7.89 -6.73 -8.60
CA LEU A 267 8.21 -7.39 -9.86
C LEU A 267 7.14 -7.13 -10.93
N ALA A 268 7.58 -6.75 -12.13
CA ALA A 268 6.79 -6.74 -13.36
C ALA A 268 7.28 -7.84 -14.31
N LYS A 269 6.39 -8.42 -15.11
CA LYS A 269 6.79 -9.41 -16.12
C LYS A 269 7.63 -8.71 -17.19
N LEU A 270 8.70 -9.34 -17.65
CA LEU A 270 9.42 -8.83 -18.83
C LEU A 270 8.50 -8.88 -20.08
N PRO A 271 8.67 -7.93 -21.03
CA PRO A 271 7.97 -8.00 -22.31
C PRO A 271 8.50 -9.18 -23.15
N ARG A 272 7.60 -9.88 -23.86
CA ARG A 272 7.91 -11.11 -24.63
C ARG A 272 8.55 -10.82 -25.98
N ILE A 273 8.22 -9.71 -26.63
CA ILE A 273 8.87 -9.24 -27.87
C ILE A 273 9.07 -10.36 -28.91
N PRO A 274 7.99 -10.97 -29.44
CA PRO A 274 8.10 -12.11 -30.34
C PRO A 274 8.65 -11.73 -31.73
N THR A 275 8.42 -10.51 -32.19
CA THR A 275 8.82 -10.04 -33.52
C THR A 275 9.78 -8.85 -33.48
N PRO A 276 10.54 -8.57 -34.56
CA PRO A 276 11.31 -7.34 -34.70
C PRO A 276 10.46 -6.07 -34.61
N GLU A 277 9.21 -6.12 -35.07
CA GLU A 277 8.24 -5.02 -35.01
C GLU A 277 7.88 -4.72 -33.56
N ASP A 278 7.68 -5.75 -32.73
CA ASP A 278 7.49 -5.59 -31.28
C ASP A 278 8.73 -5.00 -30.60
N GLU A 279 9.93 -5.37 -31.05
CA GLU A 279 11.18 -4.79 -30.53
C GLU A 279 11.22 -3.29 -30.84
N ALA A 280 10.88 -2.90 -32.07
CA ALA A 280 10.80 -1.50 -32.48
C ALA A 280 9.74 -0.74 -31.66
N ALA A 281 8.53 -1.30 -31.56
CA ALA A 281 7.43 -0.70 -30.81
C ALA A 281 7.75 -0.52 -29.32
N LEU A 282 8.42 -1.48 -28.69
CA LEU A 282 8.85 -1.35 -27.30
C LEU A 282 9.95 -0.29 -27.14
N ARG A 283 10.91 -0.20 -28.07
CA ARG A 283 11.98 0.81 -28.02
C ARG A 283 11.44 2.23 -28.21
N GLU A 284 10.39 2.35 -29.00
CA GLU A 284 9.69 3.60 -29.29
C GLU A 284 8.52 3.84 -28.33
N THR A 285 8.39 3.04 -27.27
CA THR A 285 7.29 3.21 -26.32
C THR A 285 7.33 4.57 -25.63
N THR A 286 6.18 4.99 -25.09
CA THR A 286 6.02 6.27 -24.40
C THR A 286 7.13 6.52 -23.39
N LEU A 287 7.77 7.69 -23.50
CA LEU A 287 8.63 8.25 -22.45
C LEU A 287 7.79 9.19 -21.59
N VAL A 288 7.75 8.91 -20.29
CA VAL A 288 7.05 9.71 -19.27
C VAL A 288 8.11 10.33 -18.36
N SER A 289 8.02 11.62 -18.09
CA SER A 289 8.88 12.28 -17.11
C SER A 289 8.26 12.27 -15.71
N VAL A 290 9.09 12.43 -14.69
CA VAL A 290 8.62 12.67 -13.32
C VAL A 290 7.66 13.86 -13.24
N ASP A 291 7.88 14.91 -14.03
CA ASP A 291 7.03 16.09 -14.01
C ASP A 291 5.66 15.82 -14.63
N ASP A 292 5.60 14.96 -15.66
CA ASP A 292 4.32 14.46 -16.19
C ASP A 292 3.54 13.74 -15.08
N LEU A 293 4.19 12.88 -14.30
CA LEU A 293 3.54 12.20 -13.16
C LEU A 293 3.06 13.17 -12.09
N ARG A 294 3.84 14.20 -11.76
CA ARG A 294 3.45 15.23 -10.78
C ARG A 294 2.27 16.08 -11.27
N SER A 295 2.20 16.31 -12.58
CA SER A 295 1.14 17.10 -13.21
C SER A 295 -0.21 16.39 -13.27
N LEU A 296 -0.25 15.05 -13.11
CA LEU A 296 -1.49 14.31 -13.00
C LEU A 296 -2.38 14.89 -11.90
N PRO A 297 -3.71 14.81 -11.96
CA PRO A 297 -4.58 15.24 -10.87
C PRO A 297 -4.27 14.50 -9.56
N VAL A 298 -4.36 15.21 -8.42
CA VAL A 298 -4.40 14.56 -7.10
C VAL A 298 -5.76 13.89 -6.99
N VAL A 299 -5.80 12.57 -7.14
CA VAL A 299 -7.02 11.82 -6.84
C VAL A 299 -7.16 11.76 -5.32
N GLY A 300 -8.07 12.56 -4.77
CA GLY A 300 -8.46 12.36 -3.38
C GLY A 300 -8.97 10.93 -3.24
N GLU A 301 -8.52 10.21 -2.22
CA GLU A 301 -9.04 8.88 -1.92
C GLU A 301 -10.55 9.00 -1.68
N ARG A 302 -11.36 8.86 -2.75
CA ARG A 302 -12.80 8.69 -2.60
C ARG A 302 -12.98 7.35 -1.92
N HIS A 303 -13.24 7.40 -0.63
CA HIS A 303 -13.91 6.34 0.08
C HIS A 303 -15.32 6.21 -0.50
N GLU A 304 -15.46 5.68 -1.71
CA GLU A 304 -16.77 5.30 -2.19
C GLU A 304 -17.21 4.08 -1.36
N PRO A 305 -18.34 4.16 -0.64
CA PRO A 305 -18.88 3.02 0.07
C PRO A 305 -19.16 1.93 -0.96
N LYS A 306 -18.39 0.83 -0.90
CA LYS A 306 -18.57 -0.31 -1.80
C LYS A 306 -20.00 -0.80 -1.64
N GLN A 307 -20.82 -0.59 -2.67
CA GLN A 307 -22.15 -1.20 -2.74
C GLN A 307 -21.98 -2.71 -2.75
N SER A 308 -22.26 -3.35 -1.61
CA SER A 308 -22.24 -4.80 -1.44
C SER A 308 -23.30 -5.42 -2.34
N ARG A 309 -22.90 -6.03 -3.47
CA ARG A 309 -23.79 -6.91 -4.23
C ARG A 309 -24.01 -8.21 -3.45
N PRO A 310 -25.26 -8.73 -3.38
CA PRO A 310 -25.59 -9.90 -2.59
C PRO A 310 -24.90 -11.15 -3.18
N LYS A 311 -24.02 -11.80 -2.39
CA LYS A 311 -23.42 -13.08 -2.75
C LYS A 311 -24.31 -14.23 -2.31
N GLN A 312 -24.70 -15.08 -3.28
CA GLN A 312 -25.31 -16.38 -3.05
C GLN A 312 -24.34 -17.29 -2.29
N SER A 313 -24.78 -17.80 -1.14
CA SER A 313 -24.02 -18.70 -0.29
C SER A 313 -24.10 -20.14 -0.81
N SER A 314 -22.96 -20.69 -1.25
CA SER A 314 -22.78 -22.13 -1.39
C SER A 314 -22.24 -22.69 -0.08
N GLY A 315 -23.03 -23.54 0.57
CA GLY A 315 -22.71 -24.14 1.86
C GLY A 315 -21.80 -25.36 1.71
N LEU A 316 -20.70 -25.38 2.45
CA LEU A 316 -20.04 -26.59 2.92
C LEU A 316 -19.46 -26.33 4.33
N ILE A 317 -19.78 -27.24 5.24
CA ILE A 317 -19.47 -27.22 6.67
C ILE A 317 -18.06 -27.78 6.88
N ALA A 318 -17.12 -26.99 7.41
CA ALA A 318 -15.89 -27.50 8.02
C ALA A 318 -15.21 -26.47 8.94
N SER A 319 -14.98 -26.87 10.19
CA SER A 319 -14.30 -26.15 11.28
C SER A 319 -15.01 -24.87 11.74
N GLU A 320 -15.05 -24.64 13.06
CA GLU A 320 -15.53 -23.39 13.67
C GLU A 320 -14.60 -22.23 13.29
N SER A 321 -14.64 -21.84 12.02
CA SER A 321 -14.10 -20.59 11.54
C SER A 321 -14.89 -19.50 12.24
N ILE A 322 -14.19 -18.57 12.89
CA ILE A 322 -14.79 -17.40 13.51
C ILE A 322 -15.44 -16.60 12.37
N THR A 323 -16.71 -16.89 12.09
CA THR A 323 -17.50 -16.12 11.15
C THR A 323 -17.81 -14.79 11.83
N GLY A 324 -17.76 -13.66 11.12
CA GLY A 324 -18.08 -12.33 11.68
C GLY A 324 -19.47 -12.22 12.33
N LYS A 325 -20.31 -13.24 12.17
CA LYS A 325 -21.67 -13.39 12.74
C LYS A 325 -21.74 -13.52 14.26
N HIS A 326 -20.63 -13.44 14.99
CA HIS A 326 -20.65 -13.48 16.46
C HIS A 326 -21.08 -12.15 17.09
N ILE A 327 -21.01 -11.06 16.33
CA ILE A 327 -21.50 -9.74 16.75
C ILE A 327 -22.90 -9.58 16.15
N VAL A 328 -23.89 -9.30 17.00
CA VAL A 328 -25.28 -9.12 16.56
C VAL A 328 -25.42 -7.78 15.81
N GLU A 329 -26.38 -7.71 14.90
CA GLU A 329 -26.62 -6.54 14.05
C GLU A 329 -26.88 -5.26 14.87
N GLU A 330 -27.57 -5.39 16.00
CA GLU A 330 -27.83 -4.30 16.94
C GLU A 330 -26.52 -3.69 17.46
N GLU A 331 -25.52 -4.53 17.75
CA GLU A 331 -24.22 -4.10 18.25
C GLU A 331 -23.38 -3.44 17.15
N LEU A 332 -23.50 -3.91 15.90
CA LEU A 332 -22.82 -3.33 14.74
C LEU A 332 -23.33 -1.91 14.43
N ARG A 333 -24.63 -1.66 14.61
CA ARG A 333 -25.21 -0.32 14.42
C ARG A 333 -24.66 0.71 15.40
N GLU A 334 -24.23 0.26 16.57
CA GLU A 334 -23.65 1.14 17.59
C GLU A 334 -22.21 1.55 17.28
N ILE A 335 -21.56 1.00 16.24
CA ILE A 335 -20.22 1.43 15.81
C ILE A 335 -20.24 2.93 15.48
N ASP A 336 -21.23 3.38 14.73
CA ASP A 336 -21.44 4.81 14.41
C ASP A 336 -22.25 5.56 15.48
N GLY A 337 -22.80 4.83 16.46
CA GLY A 337 -23.57 5.33 17.59
C GLY A 337 -22.71 5.45 18.86
N HIS A 338 -23.02 4.63 19.86
CA HIS A 338 -22.39 4.69 21.18
C HIS A 338 -20.87 4.51 21.14
N TYR A 339 -20.35 3.55 20.37
CA TYR A 339 -18.90 3.30 20.30
C TYR A 339 -18.12 4.47 19.74
N ARG A 340 -18.67 5.14 18.73
CA ARG A 340 -18.10 6.37 18.18
C ARG A 340 -18.10 7.49 19.20
N ALA A 341 -19.19 7.68 19.94
CA ALA A 341 -19.26 8.71 20.99
C ALA A 341 -18.20 8.47 22.09
N VAL A 342 -18.02 7.21 22.51
CA VAL A 342 -16.96 6.84 23.46
C VAL A 342 -15.57 7.08 22.86
N ALA A 343 -15.35 6.68 21.59
CA ALA A 343 -14.08 6.90 20.90
C ALA A 343 -13.73 8.39 20.77
N GLU A 344 -14.69 9.25 20.41
CA GLU A 344 -14.50 10.70 20.34
C GLU A 344 -14.14 11.28 21.70
N SER A 345 -14.84 10.85 22.75
CA SER A 345 -14.57 11.30 24.11
C SER A 345 -13.24 10.83 24.67
N LEU A 346 -12.77 9.65 24.25
CA LEU A 346 -11.44 9.14 24.64
C LEU A 346 -10.31 9.84 23.90
N LEU A 347 -10.57 10.31 22.68
CA LEU A 347 -9.55 11.02 21.90
C LEU A 347 -9.45 12.48 22.34
N ASP A 348 -10.57 13.20 22.55
CA ASP A 348 -10.76 14.59 23.06
C ASP A 348 -9.80 15.71 22.56
N SER A 349 -8.80 15.41 21.71
CA SER A 349 -7.79 16.26 21.07
C SER A 349 -6.49 15.51 20.70
N HIS A 350 -6.29 14.29 21.22
CA HIS A 350 -5.09 13.49 21.02
C HIS A 350 -5.11 12.83 19.63
N LEU A 351 -4.20 13.29 18.76
CA LEU A 351 -3.92 12.60 17.51
C LEU A 351 -3.01 11.42 17.79
N LEU A 352 -3.54 10.21 17.62
CA LEU A 352 -2.77 8.98 17.69
C LEU A 352 -2.07 8.74 16.35
N GLU A 353 -0.82 9.19 16.27
CA GLU A 353 0.05 8.99 15.11
C GLU A 353 0.86 7.71 15.24
N THR A 354 1.02 6.98 14.14
CA THR A 354 1.95 5.85 14.07
C THR A 354 3.36 6.37 13.75
N SER A 355 4.40 5.57 14.01
CA SER A 355 5.75 5.87 13.52
C SER A 355 5.84 5.88 11.98
N GLY A 356 4.80 5.46 11.27
CA GLY A 356 4.67 5.54 9.81
C GLY A 356 3.59 6.53 9.35
N ARG A 357 3.21 6.46 8.08
CA ARG A 357 2.19 7.33 7.46
C ARG A 357 0.75 7.00 7.89
N THR A 358 0.55 5.95 8.69
CA THR A 358 -0.78 5.52 9.09
C THR A 358 -1.26 6.39 10.25
N LYS A 359 -2.49 6.92 10.15
CA LYS A 359 -3.15 7.64 11.24
C LYS A 359 -4.28 6.78 11.81
N VAL A 360 -4.44 6.78 13.13
CA VAL A 360 -5.59 6.17 13.80
C VAL A 360 -6.74 7.17 13.75
N THR A 361 -7.90 6.74 13.26
CA THR A 361 -9.12 7.56 13.24
C THR A 361 -10.04 7.19 14.41
N VAL A 362 -11.04 8.04 14.66
CA VAL A 362 -12.15 7.73 15.60
C VAL A 362 -12.81 6.41 15.24
N GLU A 363 -13.02 6.13 13.94
CA GLU A 363 -13.59 4.87 13.45
C GLU A 363 -12.73 3.66 13.80
N ASP A 364 -11.40 3.78 13.68
CA ASP A 364 -10.48 2.70 14.07
C ASP A 364 -10.59 2.40 15.58
N VAL A 365 -10.77 3.43 16.42
CA VAL A 365 -10.98 3.28 17.87
C VAL A 365 -12.36 2.68 18.16
N ALA A 366 -13.43 3.15 17.51
CA ALA A 366 -14.79 2.63 17.72
C ALA A 366 -14.91 1.13 17.39
N ILE A 367 -14.35 0.70 16.26
CA ILE A 367 -14.29 -0.73 15.88
C ILE A 367 -13.49 -1.52 16.93
N TRP A 368 -12.38 -0.96 17.41
CA TRP A 368 -11.56 -1.58 18.43
C TRP A 368 -12.33 -1.74 19.75
N LEU A 369 -13.09 -0.71 20.18
CA LEU A 369 -13.90 -0.71 21.39
C LEU A 369 -15.01 -1.76 21.36
N MET A 370 -15.73 -1.87 20.25
CA MET A 370 -16.71 -2.93 20.05
C MET A 370 -16.06 -4.33 20.18
N LEU A 371 -14.92 -4.52 19.53
CA LEU A 371 -14.21 -5.80 19.55
C LEU A 371 -13.65 -6.15 20.94
N ILE A 372 -13.09 -5.20 21.70
CA ILE A 372 -12.58 -5.49 23.05
C ILE A 372 -13.72 -5.86 24.01
N LYS A 373 -14.90 -5.24 23.90
CA LYS A 373 -16.07 -5.62 24.71
C LYS A 373 -16.43 -7.08 24.44
N PHE A 374 -16.62 -7.42 23.17
CA PHE A 374 -16.90 -8.79 22.76
C PHE A 374 -15.83 -9.78 23.28
N PHE A 375 -14.54 -9.45 23.13
CA PHE A 375 -13.46 -10.34 23.58
C PHE A 375 -13.32 -10.43 25.09
N THR A 376 -13.69 -9.38 25.83
CA THR A 376 -13.70 -9.38 27.31
C THR A 376 -14.82 -10.27 27.84
N GLU A 377 -15.99 -10.25 27.21
CA GLU A 377 -17.13 -11.12 27.54
C GLU A 377 -16.91 -12.57 27.06
N ASN A 378 -16.09 -12.76 26.03
CA ASN A 378 -15.85 -14.04 25.38
C ASN A 378 -14.35 -14.41 25.36
N MET A 379 -13.69 -14.27 26.51
CA MET A 379 -12.27 -14.61 26.66
C MET A 379 -11.99 -16.09 26.38
N ASN A 380 -10.78 -16.40 25.90
CA ASN A 380 -10.34 -17.78 25.82
C ASN A 380 -10.33 -18.41 27.22
N ARG A 381 -10.49 -19.74 27.30
CA ARG A 381 -10.44 -20.47 28.58
C ARG A 381 -9.17 -20.23 29.39
N ASP A 382 -8.05 -19.90 28.73
CA ASP A 382 -6.77 -19.62 29.37
C ASP A 382 -6.54 -18.13 29.70
N GLY A 383 -7.54 -17.28 29.45
CA GLY A 383 -7.47 -15.83 29.63
C GLY A 383 -6.67 -15.10 28.54
N SER A 384 -6.22 -15.78 27.49
CA SER A 384 -5.46 -15.15 26.42
C SER A 384 -6.34 -14.40 25.41
N LEU A 385 -5.83 -13.29 24.88
CA LEU A 385 -6.40 -12.59 23.73
C LEU A 385 -5.36 -12.47 22.60
N PRO A 386 -5.16 -13.53 21.79
CA PRO A 386 -4.20 -13.49 20.71
C PRO A 386 -4.58 -12.44 19.65
N VAL A 387 -3.58 -11.68 19.18
CA VAL A 387 -3.75 -10.69 18.11
C VAL A 387 -4.29 -11.33 16.82
N GLU A 388 -4.04 -12.62 16.59
CA GLU A 388 -4.59 -13.31 15.42
C GLU A 388 -6.10 -13.46 15.49
N ARG A 389 -6.66 -13.72 16.68
CA ARG A 389 -8.12 -13.80 16.90
C ARG A 389 -8.79 -12.45 16.60
N TRP A 390 -8.16 -11.37 17.04
CA TRP A 390 -8.55 -10.00 16.69
C TRP A 390 -8.55 -9.76 15.19
N ARG A 391 -7.44 -10.12 14.54
CA ARG A 391 -7.24 -9.94 13.10
C ARG A 391 -8.27 -10.72 12.29
N GLU A 392 -8.56 -11.96 12.67
CA GLU A 392 -9.55 -12.80 11.99
C GLU A 392 -10.96 -12.23 12.12
N MET A 393 -11.40 -11.87 13.33
CA MET A 393 -12.73 -11.28 13.54
C MET A 393 -12.87 -9.95 12.79
N TRP A 394 -11.90 -9.06 12.92
CA TRP A 394 -11.90 -7.77 12.22
C TRP A 394 -11.94 -7.96 10.70
N ARG A 395 -11.13 -8.86 10.15
CA ARG A 395 -11.17 -9.19 8.72
C ARG A 395 -12.52 -9.76 8.30
N ALA A 396 -13.13 -10.61 9.11
CA ALA A 396 -14.43 -11.20 8.81
C ALA A 396 -15.51 -10.12 8.71
N LEU A 397 -15.58 -9.19 9.66
CA LEU A 397 -16.48 -8.03 9.62
C LEU A 397 -16.24 -7.16 8.39
N PHE A 398 -14.97 -6.85 8.08
CA PHE A 398 -14.62 -6.05 6.90
C PHE A 398 -15.01 -6.76 5.59
N GLN A 399 -14.82 -8.07 5.50
CA GLN A 399 -15.18 -8.86 4.33
C GLN A 399 -16.70 -9.02 4.16
N ALA A 400 -17.44 -9.06 5.26
CA ALA A 400 -18.90 -9.03 5.26
C ALA A 400 -19.46 -7.66 4.86
N GLY A 401 -18.67 -6.59 4.99
CA GLY A 401 -19.10 -5.22 4.74
C GLY A 401 -19.71 -4.54 5.95
N ASP A 402 -19.61 -5.16 7.13
CA ASP A 402 -20.16 -4.65 8.39
C ASP A 402 -19.33 -3.46 8.92
N ILE A 403 -18.06 -3.38 8.53
CA ILE A 403 -17.16 -2.26 8.83
C ILE A 403 -16.37 -1.85 7.60
N ASN A 404 -16.01 -0.56 7.51
CA ASN A 404 -15.35 0.00 6.32
C ASN A 404 -13.81 0.05 6.43
N ARG A 405 -13.26 -0.39 7.56
CA ARG A 405 -11.81 -0.34 7.85
C ARG A 405 -11.23 -1.74 7.98
N SER A 406 -10.22 -2.03 7.16
CA SER A 406 -9.46 -3.27 7.28
C SER A 406 -8.53 -3.27 8.51
N PHE A 407 -8.26 -4.46 9.04
CA PHE A 407 -7.34 -4.62 10.17
C PHE A 407 -5.93 -4.14 9.82
N CYS A 408 -5.37 -3.27 10.67
CA CYS A 408 -3.97 -2.83 10.60
C CYS A 408 -3.31 -3.07 11.96
N CYS A 409 -2.22 -3.86 11.97
CA CYS A 409 -1.53 -4.21 13.22
C CYS A 409 -0.94 -3.00 13.96
N GLN A 410 -0.47 -1.98 13.21
CA GLN A 410 0.07 -0.75 13.79
C GLN A 410 -1.01 0.06 14.51
N ARG A 411 -2.18 0.26 13.86
CA ARG A 411 -3.32 0.95 14.48
C ARG A 411 -3.81 0.22 15.72
N PHE A 412 -3.94 -1.11 15.62
CA PHE A 412 -4.33 -1.96 16.73
C PHE A 412 -3.41 -1.79 17.95
N GLY A 413 -2.10 -1.83 17.74
CA GLY A 413 -1.11 -1.66 18.82
C GLY A 413 -1.21 -0.30 19.50
N ILE A 414 -1.30 0.78 18.72
CA ILE A 414 -1.37 2.14 19.25
C ILE A 414 -2.66 2.38 20.03
N VAL A 415 -3.82 1.92 19.54
CA VAL A 415 -5.08 2.04 20.27
C VAL A 415 -5.00 1.30 21.60
N ARG A 416 -4.47 0.07 21.61
CA ARG A 416 -4.27 -0.72 22.83
C ARG A 416 -3.35 0.01 23.82
N ASP A 417 -2.20 0.48 23.36
CA ASP A 417 -1.19 1.10 24.23
C ASP A 417 -1.68 2.45 24.77
N TYR A 418 -2.45 3.20 23.98
CA TYR A 418 -3.15 4.40 24.42
C TYR A 418 -4.20 4.11 25.50
N LEU A 419 -5.09 3.14 25.28
CA LEU A 419 -6.08 2.78 26.30
C LEU A 419 -5.40 2.22 27.57
N SER A 420 -4.27 1.54 27.41
CA SER A 420 -3.46 1.10 28.54
C SER A 420 -2.87 2.27 29.32
N SER A 421 -2.41 3.34 28.67
CA SER A 421 -1.87 4.51 29.36
C SER A 421 -2.95 5.30 30.12
N LEU A 422 -4.22 5.18 29.70
CA LEU A 422 -5.38 5.71 30.42
C LEU A 422 -5.84 4.82 31.58
N GLY A 423 -5.21 3.65 31.82
CA GLY A 423 -5.65 2.68 32.82
C GLY A 423 -6.90 1.89 32.42
N LEU A 424 -7.34 2.01 31.16
CA LEU A 424 -8.57 1.40 30.67
C LEU A 424 -8.39 -0.07 30.23
N ILE A 425 -7.14 -0.55 30.22
CA ILE A 425 -6.78 -1.96 29.97
C ILE A 425 -6.28 -2.60 31.27
N ALA A 426 -6.90 -3.71 31.64
CA ALA A 426 -6.46 -4.53 32.78
C ALA A 426 -5.52 -5.63 32.30
N TRP A 427 -4.23 -5.50 32.59
CA TRP A 427 -3.22 -6.51 32.28
C TRP A 427 -3.17 -7.58 33.38
N GLU A 428 -3.39 -8.85 32.99
CA GLU A 428 -3.16 -10.00 33.87
C GLU A 428 -1.74 -10.55 33.68
N ASP A 429 -1.19 -10.43 32.46
CA ASP A 429 0.14 -10.91 32.11
C ASP A 429 0.70 -10.15 30.91
N GLU A 430 1.70 -9.30 31.15
CA GLU A 430 2.38 -8.52 30.11
C GLU A 430 3.47 -9.33 29.37
N SER A 431 3.82 -10.53 29.84
CA SER A 431 4.97 -11.29 29.34
C SER A 431 4.69 -11.98 28.00
N TYR A 432 4.83 -11.22 26.92
CA TYR A 432 4.86 -11.77 25.56
C TYR A 432 6.15 -12.53 25.31
N ARG A 433 6.04 -13.74 24.74
CA ARG A 433 7.20 -14.51 24.24
C ARG A 433 6.87 -15.08 22.87
N LEU A 434 7.69 -14.77 21.88
CA LEU A 434 7.65 -15.48 20.59
C LEU A 434 8.03 -16.95 20.80
N GLY A 435 7.37 -17.85 20.09
CA GLY A 435 7.78 -19.25 20.06
C GLY A 435 9.15 -19.36 19.40
N TYR A 436 10.04 -20.15 19.98
CA TYR A 436 11.42 -20.30 19.48
C TYR A 436 11.84 -21.77 19.55
N ILE A 437 12.81 -22.14 18.73
CA ILE A 437 13.46 -23.45 18.80
C ILE A 437 14.70 -23.29 19.68
N ASN A 438 14.81 -24.08 20.74
CA ASN A 438 15.97 -24.03 21.64
C ASN A 438 17.21 -24.69 20.98
N GLU A 439 18.37 -24.59 21.65
CA GLU A 439 19.63 -25.19 21.16
C GLU A 439 19.55 -26.70 20.93
N ASN A 440 18.61 -27.38 21.59
CA ASN A 440 18.36 -28.82 21.45
C ASN A 440 17.40 -29.16 20.29
N GLY A 441 16.95 -28.18 19.51
CA GLY A 441 15.98 -28.37 18.43
C GLY A 441 14.53 -28.51 18.89
N GLU A 442 14.22 -28.33 20.17
CA GLU A 442 12.86 -28.40 20.70
C GLU A 442 12.11 -27.08 20.50
N TYR A 443 10.93 -27.13 19.91
CA TYR A 443 10.05 -25.96 19.81
C TYR A 443 9.43 -25.61 21.17
N ARG A 444 9.76 -24.43 21.69
CA ARG A 444 9.10 -23.83 22.86
C ARG A 444 7.96 -22.96 22.37
N LYS A 445 6.74 -23.32 22.76
CA LYS A 445 5.52 -22.58 22.40
C LYS A 445 5.62 -21.14 22.93
N GLY A 446 5.27 -20.19 22.07
CA GLY A 446 5.16 -18.79 22.46
C GLY A 446 4.11 -18.57 23.55
N LYS A 447 4.21 -17.45 24.25
CA LYS A 447 3.28 -16.99 25.27
C LYS A 447 2.65 -15.69 24.80
N ALA A 448 1.32 -15.66 24.69
CA ALA A 448 0.58 -14.43 24.44
C ALA A 448 0.38 -13.65 25.75
N CYS A 449 0.30 -12.33 25.68
CA CYS A 449 -0.14 -11.52 26.81
C CYS A 449 -1.58 -11.88 27.18
N LYS A 450 -1.93 -11.63 28.45
CA LYS A 450 -3.30 -11.73 28.96
C LYS A 450 -3.73 -10.37 29.46
N TRP A 451 -4.81 -9.87 28.89
CA TRP A 451 -5.34 -8.56 29.20
C TRP A 451 -6.80 -8.52 28.75
N LYS A 452 -7.56 -7.57 29.28
CA LYS A 452 -8.98 -7.33 28.96
C LYS A 452 -9.33 -5.86 29.16
N ALA A 453 -10.52 -5.45 28.75
CA ALA A 453 -11.03 -4.14 29.16
C ALA A 453 -11.14 -4.09 30.70
N SER A 454 -10.72 -2.97 31.29
CA SER A 454 -10.98 -2.69 32.70
C SER A 454 -12.47 -2.59 32.98
N ASP A 455 -12.88 -2.71 34.24
CA ASP A 455 -14.28 -2.55 34.64
C ASP A 455 -14.80 -1.14 34.30
N GLU A 456 -13.92 -0.13 34.38
CA GLU A 456 -14.22 1.25 33.99
C GLU A 456 -14.51 1.36 32.48
N LEU A 457 -13.65 0.77 31.64
CA LEU A 457 -13.88 0.73 30.21
C LEU A 457 -15.16 -0.03 29.88
N MET A 458 -15.40 -1.18 30.52
CA MET A 458 -16.64 -1.95 30.30
C MET A 458 -17.88 -1.15 30.70
N ALA A 459 -17.84 -0.38 31.78
CA ALA A 459 -18.93 0.50 32.17
C ALA A 459 -19.18 1.61 31.13
N MET A 460 -18.13 2.15 30.51
CA MET A 460 -18.26 3.10 29.41
C MET A 460 -18.88 2.47 28.15
N LEU A 461 -18.62 1.19 27.90
CA LEU A 461 -19.12 0.46 26.71
C LEU A 461 -20.50 -0.17 26.91
N GLN A 462 -21.06 -0.13 28.13
CA GLN A 462 -22.46 -0.49 28.34
C GLN A 462 -23.35 0.58 27.73
N LEU A 463 -24.29 0.13 26.89
CA LEU A 463 -25.31 1.02 26.34
C LEU A 463 -26.15 1.56 27.51
N PRO A 464 -26.38 2.87 27.59
CA PRO A 464 -27.26 3.41 28.61
C PRO A 464 -28.64 2.77 28.42
N GLU A 465 -29.14 2.10 29.46
CA GLU A 465 -30.53 1.63 29.47
C GLU A 465 -31.42 2.87 29.25
N ILE A 466 -32.06 2.94 28.08
CA ILE A 466 -33.03 3.97 27.78
C ILE A 466 -34.22 3.70 28.71
N CYS A 467 -34.20 4.31 29.89
CA CYS A 467 -35.41 4.48 30.66
C CYS A 467 -36.32 5.35 29.79
N GLU A 468 -37.39 4.76 29.26
CA GLU A 468 -38.44 5.49 28.53
C GLU A 468 -38.95 6.62 29.43
N ALA A 469 -38.37 7.80 29.26
CA ALA A 469 -38.80 9.00 29.96
C ALA A 469 -40.06 9.49 29.25
N GLU A 470 -41.18 9.50 29.99
CA GLU A 470 -42.42 10.14 29.54
C GLU A 470 -42.12 11.56 29.03
N GLU A 471 -42.52 11.84 27.79
CA GLU A 471 -42.18 13.04 27.04
C GLU A 471 -42.61 14.33 27.76
N GLY A 472 -41.66 15.00 28.41
CA GLY A 472 -41.76 16.39 28.79
C GLY A 472 -40.91 17.24 27.87
N GLU A 473 -41.53 17.97 26.94
CA GLU A 473 -40.89 18.95 26.07
C GLU A 473 -40.02 19.93 26.89
N LYS A 474 -38.69 19.85 26.75
CA LYS A 474 -37.77 21.00 26.82
C LYS A 474 -36.35 20.66 26.33
N GLU A 475 -35.90 21.52 25.40
CA GLU A 475 -34.53 21.81 24.95
C GLU A 475 -33.53 20.64 24.86
N ARG A 476 -33.43 20.11 23.63
CA ARG A 476 -32.39 19.17 23.18
C ARG A 476 -30.99 19.77 23.26
N THR A 477 -30.35 19.61 24.42
CA THR A 477 -28.92 19.29 24.45
C THR A 477 -28.80 17.78 24.63
N SER A 478 -27.94 17.13 23.84
CA SER A 478 -27.77 15.67 23.88
C SER A 478 -27.49 15.19 25.31
N PHE A 479 -28.45 14.49 25.90
CA PHE A 479 -28.38 13.89 27.24
C PHE A 479 -27.11 13.06 27.44
N ILE A 480 -26.65 12.41 26.36
CA ILE A 480 -25.42 11.62 26.30
C ILE A 480 -24.18 12.49 26.52
N ARG A 481 -24.12 13.67 25.87
CA ARG A 481 -22.98 14.59 25.99
C ARG A 481 -22.85 15.13 27.42
N THR A 482 -23.97 15.40 28.08
CA THR A 482 -23.97 15.97 29.45
C THR A 482 -23.58 14.92 30.49
N ASN A 483 -24.07 13.68 30.38
CA ASN A 483 -23.70 12.61 31.31
C ASN A 483 -22.24 12.17 31.16
N LEU A 484 -21.73 12.03 29.93
CA LEU A 484 -20.32 11.72 29.71
C LEU A 484 -19.42 12.86 30.21
N LEU A 485 -19.71 14.13 29.89
CA LEU A 485 -18.91 15.25 30.42
C LEU A 485 -18.91 15.31 31.95
N ASN A 486 -20.03 15.02 32.59
CA ASN A 486 -20.12 15.03 34.05
C ASN A 486 -19.36 13.86 34.68
N PHE A 487 -19.36 12.69 34.04
CA PHE A 487 -18.54 11.55 34.42
C PHE A 487 -17.04 11.87 34.31
N PHE A 488 -16.56 12.43 33.19
CA PHE A 488 -15.14 12.82 33.04
C PHE A 488 -14.72 13.96 33.98
N LYS A 489 -15.62 14.90 34.27
CA LYS A 489 -15.39 15.93 35.31
C LYS A 489 -15.30 15.36 36.72
N SER A 490 -15.90 14.19 36.96
CA SER A 490 -15.81 13.51 38.26
C SER A 490 -14.46 12.79 38.44
N LEU A 491 -13.90 12.23 37.36
CA LEU A 491 -12.60 11.55 37.33
C LEU A 491 -11.41 12.49 37.55
N THR A 492 -11.53 13.76 37.15
CA THR A 492 -10.47 14.76 37.29
C THR A 492 -10.38 15.40 38.68
N ARG A 493 -11.20 14.97 39.65
CA ARG A 493 -11.16 15.46 41.04
C ARG A 493 -10.41 14.49 41.96
N HIS A 494 -9.08 14.48 41.87
CA HIS A 494 -8.22 14.07 42.98
C HIS A 494 -7.54 15.29 43.64
N PRO A 495 -7.19 15.20 44.93
CA PRO A 495 -7.05 16.38 45.80
C PRO A 495 -5.80 17.20 45.47
N GLN A 496 -5.97 18.52 45.52
CA GLN A 496 -4.89 19.48 45.51
C GLN A 496 -3.98 19.26 46.73
N SER A 497 -2.78 18.73 46.50
CA SER A 497 -1.64 18.96 47.39
C SER A 497 -0.39 19.21 46.55
N GLU A 498 0.17 20.40 46.79
CA GLU A 498 1.50 20.89 46.40
C GLU A 498 1.70 21.38 44.96
N THR A 499 1.38 22.67 44.80
CA THR A 499 1.76 23.54 43.70
C THR A 499 3.29 23.72 43.68
N ILE A 500 3.99 23.01 42.79
CA ILE A 500 5.31 23.42 42.31
C ILE A 500 5.07 24.34 41.11
N LYS A 501 5.39 25.63 41.28
CA LYS A 501 5.30 26.62 40.19
C LYS A 501 6.21 26.18 39.03
N PRO A 502 5.76 26.20 37.76
CA PRO A 502 6.66 26.05 36.64
C PRO A 502 7.59 27.27 36.60
N VAL A 503 8.89 27.03 36.79
CA VAL A 503 9.93 28.01 36.47
C VAL A 503 9.92 28.18 34.96
N LEU A 504 9.70 29.41 34.48
CA LEU A 504 9.91 29.76 33.08
C LEU A 504 11.38 29.49 32.76
N VAL A 505 11.64 28.40 32.05
CA VAL A 505 12.96 28.12 31.48
C VAL A 505 13.14 29.06 30.30
N ASP A 506 13.99 30.07 30.48
CA ASP A 506 14.49 30.92 29.39
C ASP A 506 15.41 30.05 28.51
N PRO A 507 15.01 29.68 27.28
CA PRO A 507 15.82 28.84 26.40
C PRO A 507 17.13 29.51 25.97
N GLU A 508 17.28 30.83 26.18
CA GLU A 508 18.47 31.59 25.82
C GLU A 508 19.47 31.77 26.97
N ALA A 509 19.16 31.29 28.19
CA ALA A 509 20.06 31.42 29.33
C ALA A 509 21.40 30.67 29.12
N SER A 510 21.39 29.57 28.36
CA SER A 510 22.60 28.81 27.99
C SER A 510 23.49 29.54 26.97
N LEU A 511 22.97 30.55 26.27
CA LEU A 511 23.71 31.34 25.28
C LEU A 511 24.36 32.60 25.87
N ARG A 512 24.15 32.89 27.16
CA ARG A 512 24.70 34.07 27.84
C ARG A 512 25.87 33.76 28.78
N ILE A 513 26.40 32.53 28.76
CA ILE A 513 27.59 32.21 29.56
C ILE A 513 28.78 32.91 28.92
N ASN A 514 29.40 33.81 29.68
CA ASN A 514 30.62 34.51 29.28
C ASN A 514 31.72 33.46 28.98
N PRO A 515 32.38 33.49 27.81
CA PRO A 515 33.47 32.57 27.48
C PRO A 515 34.55 32.47 28.56
N ASP A 516 34.80 33.56 29.29
CA ASP A 516 35.78 33.61 30.38
C ASP A 516 35.36 32.83 31.63
N GLU A 517 34.06 32.60 31.84
CA GLU A 517 33.55 31.77 32.93
C GLU A 517 33.67 30.28 32.60
N ILE A 518 33.49 29.91 31.33
CA ILE A 518 33.68 28.52 30.84
C ILE A 518 35.15 28.10 30.96
N ALA A 519 36.09 29.03 30.72
CA ALA A 519 37.52 28.76 30.84
C ALA A 519 37.95 28.33 32.26
N ARG A 520 37.17 28.62 33.31
CA ARG A 520 37.45 28.17 34.68
C ARG A 520 37.03 26.72 34.95
N PHE A 521 36.13 26.16 34.13
CA PHE A 521 35.63 24.79 34.28
C PHE A 521 36.34 23.78 33.37
N ILE A 522 37.14 24.27 32.42
CA ILE A 522 37.95 23.42 31.53
C ILE A 522 39.37 23.36 32.11
N THR A 523 39.68 22.32 32.87
CA THR A 523 41.06 21.98 33.21
C THR A 523 41.84 21.72 31.92
N PRO A 524 43.04 22.31 31.73
CA PRO A 524 43.84 22.09 30.53
C PRO A 524 44.13 20.61 30.31
N PHE A 525 43.86 20.15 29.09
CA PHE A 525 44.03 18.77 28.62
C PHE A 525 45.49 18.23 28.75
N GLU A 526 46.45 19.08 29.08
CA GLU A 526 47.86 18.73 29.28
C GLU A 526 48.11 17.85 30.52
N GLU A 527 47.26 17.91 31.54
CA GLU A 527 47.45 17.12 32.76
C GLU A 527 47.17 15.61 32.53
N PHE A 528 46.31 15.28 31.56
CA PHE A 528 46.03 13.89 31.17
C PHE A 528 47.17 13.26 30.35
N MET A 529 47.94 14.06 29.61
CA MET A 529 49.05 13.55 28.79
C MET A 529 50.30 13.21 29.62
N ARG A 530 50.43 13.72 30.86
CA ARG A 530 51.54 13.37 31.77
C ARG A 530 51.35 12.07 32.55
N LEU A 531 50.14 11.50 32.55
CA LEU A 531 49.85 10.19 33.16
C LEU A 531 49.96 9.04 32.15
N ALA A 532 50.19 9.34 30.87
CA ALA A 532 50.30 8.37 29.77
C ALA A 532 51.74 8.26 29.18
N ALA A 533 52.73 8.87 29.82
CA ALA A 533 54.16 8.74 29.55
C ALA A 533 54.89 8.31 30.83
#